data_AF-A0A9E2PW71-F1
#
_entry.id   AF-A0A9E2PW71-F1
#
_cell.length_a   1.000
_cell.length_b   1.000
_cell.length_c   1.000
_cell.angle_alpha   90.00
_cell.angle_beta   90.00
_cell.angle_gamma   90.00
#
_symmetry.space_group_name_H-M   'P 1'
#
loop_
_entity.id
_entity.type
_entity.pdbx_description
1 polymer ?
#
loop_
_entity_poly.entity_id
_entity_poly.type
_entity_poly.pdbx_seq_one_letter_code
_entity_poly.pdbx_strand_id
1 'polypeptide(L)'
;MFSRYCKIMVVLALGLTLLVAACATAPYTGRRQIILGSEKGEISTGAKTYEELRARNDTCQDPAVNELVTRVGNRIAAAADRPDYHWDFVVLENPQETRAFCFPGGQSGIFTGALKYTRDEAGLATVLAHEMGHALARHTGERQSQATMAHMGGLGLGMAVGGVGGVAGQAIGEGYSLGIEHGILPTYSWAQELEADKIGLILMAKAGYNPARAMDFWRRMMTDEFVKLSPPKFLSAHRRDDRHMQAMVDFLPEAQKHYVPVAQTPPAPAAPPPSPPAPAPALQNAPEPAPAPQPTPEPAPDNPESKPLDNRSHENQGPKLTL
;
A
#
# COMPACT_ATOMS: atom_id res chain seq x y z
N MET A 1 4.07 -40.22 28.08
CA MET A 1 4.78 -38.91 28.10
C MET A 1 5.70 -38.72 26.88
N PHE A 2 6.52 -39.70 26.49
CA PHE A 2 7.48 -39.63 25.37
C PHE A 2 6.89 -39.15 24.02
N SER A 3 5.68 -39.61 23.66
CA SER A 3 5.00 -39.20 22.41
C SER A 3 4.59 -37.72 22.36
N ARG A 4 4.26 -37.10 23.51
CA ARG A 4 3.88 -35.68 23.56
C ARG A 4 5.10 -34.78 23.38
N TYR A 5 6.23 -35.14 23.98
CA TYR A 5 7.50 -34.42 23.81
C TYR A 5 8.04 -34.53 22.38
N CYS A 6 7.96 -35.70 21.74
CA CYS A 6 8.30 -35.84 20.32
C CYS A 6 7.46 -34.94 19.41
N LYS A 7 6.14 -34.86 19.61
CA LYS A 7 5.27 -33.98 18.82
C LYS A 7 5.59 -32.50 19.01
N ILE A 8 5.86 -32.08 20.24
CA ILE A 8 6.26 -30.69 20.55
C ILE A 8 7.60 -30.36 19.89
N MET A 9 8.59 -31.25 19.97
CA MET A 9 9.89 -31.06 19.33
C MET A 9 9.78 -30.97 17.81
N VAL A 10 8.93 -31.80 17.18
CA VAL A 10 8.68 -31.74 15.73
C VAL A 10 8.01 -30.42 15.33
N VAL A 11 7.01 -29.94 16.08
CA VAL A 11 6.35 -28.65 15.81
C VAL A 11 7.32 -27.48 15.99
N LEU A 12 8.14 -27.49 17.02
CA LEU A 12 9.17 -26.45 17.25
C LEU A 12 10.24 -26.48 16.16
N ALA A 13 10.69 -27.66 15.73
CA ALA A 13 11.65 -27.80 14.64
C ALA A 13 11.05 -27.31 13.30
N LEU A 14 9.78 -27.62 13.03
CA LEU A 14 9.09 -27.15 11.82
C LEU A 14 8.88 -25.63 11.84
N GLY A 15 8.48 -25.07 12.99
CA GLY A 15 8.35 -23.63 13.18
C GLY A 15 9.69 -22.89 13.02
N LEU A 16 10.77 -23.45 13.55
CA LEU A 16 12.12 -22.91 13.36
C LEU A 16 12.57 -22.96 11.90
N THR A 17 12.26 -24.05 11.19
CA THR A 17 12.59 -24.20 9.76
C THR A 17 11.85 -23.17 8.91
N LEU A 18 10.57 -22.91 9.21
CA LEU A 18 9.76 -21.88 8.54
C LEU A 18 10.28 -20.46 8.82
N LEU A 19 10.72 -20.17 10.04
CA LEU A 19 11.31 -18.87 10.40
C LEU A 19 12.61 -18.59 9.64
N VAL A 20 13.47 -19.60 9.47
CA VAL A 20 14.70 -19.47 8.68
C VAL A 20 14.38 -19.24 7.19
N ALA A 21 13.37 -19.94 6.65
CA ALA A 21 12.94 -19.77 5.26
C ALA A 21 12.29 -18.40 4.97
N ALA A 22 11.72 -17.74 5.99
CA ALA A 22 11.13 -16.40 5.88
C ALA A 22 12.14 -15.25 6.00
N CYS A 23 13.44 -15.54 6.15
CA CYS A 23 14.46 -14.50 6.24
C CYS A 23 14.80 -13.99 4.84
N ALA A 24 14.48 -12.72 4.58
CA ALA A 24 14.87 -11.99 3.37
C ALA A 24 16.00 -11.00 3.68
N THR A 25 16.78 -10.66 2.65
CA THR A 25 17.82 -9.63 2.74
C THR A 25 17.44 -8.46 1.85
N ALA A 26 17.36 -7.26 2.42
CA ALA A 26 17.07 -6.05 1.66
C ALA A 26 18.21 -5.74 0.67
N PRO A 27 17.91 -5.42 -0.60
CA PRO A 27 18.92 -5.02 -1.57
C PRO A 27 19.59 -3.71 -1.12
N TYR A 28 20.79 -3.44 -1.62
CA TYR A 28 21.64 -2.26 -1.33
C TYR A 28 22.15 -2.13 0.11
N THR A 29 21.39 -2.54 1.13
CA THR A 29 21.76 -2.37 2.54
C THR A 29 22.23 -3.66 3.21
N GLY A 30 21.77 -4.82 2.73
CA GLY A 30 22.07 -6.11 3.33
C GLY A 30 21.33 -6.37 4.64
N ARG A 31 20.35 -5.55 5.01
CA ARG A 31 19.57 -5.73 6.24
C ARG A 31 18.74 -7.02 6.15
N ARG A 32 18.81 -7.84 7.20
CA ARG A 32 17.96 -9.03 7.32
C ARG A 32 16.61 -8.66 7.90
N GLN A 33 15.57 -9.25 7.33
CA GLN A 33 14.18 -9.01 7.70
C GLN A 33 13.37 -10.30 7.57
N ILE A 34 12.23 -10.36 8.25
CA ILE A 34 11.31 -11.49 8.15
C ILE A 34 10.18 -11.09 7.21
N ILE A 35 10.06 -11.81 6.09
CA ILE A 35 8.96 -11.65 5.15
C ILE A 35 8.32 -13.03 4.94
N LEU A 36 7.09 -13.18 5.43
CA LEU A 36 6.30 -14.41 5.31
C LEU A 36 5.71 -14.57 3.90
N GLY A 37 5.47 -13.46 3.21
CA GLY A 37 4.89 -13.41 1.88
C GLY A 37 5.90 -13.62 0.75
N SER A 38 5.42 -14.15 -0.38
CA SER A 38 6.21 -14.17 -1.61
C SER A 38 6.18 -12.81 -2.31
N GLU A 39 7.31 -12.41 -2.91
CA GLU A 39 7.38 -11.15 -3.65
C GLU A 39 6.44 -11.14 -4.86
N LYS A 40 6.24 -12.28 -5.54
CA LYS A 40 5.26 -12.41 -6.62
C LYS A 40 3.84 -12.09 -6.15
N GLY A 41 3.47 -12.56 -4.96
CA GLY A 41 2.18 -12.22 -4.34
C GLY A 41 2.08 -10.73 -4.05
N GLU A 42 3.14 -10.14 -3.49
CA GLU A 42 3.22 -8.70 -3.21
C GLU A 42 3.04 -7.86 -4.49
N ILE A 43 3.73 -8.23 -5.59
CA ILE A 43 3.61 -7.57 -6.90
C ILE A 43 2.17 -7.65 -7.42
N SER A 44 1.55 -8.83 -7.34
CA SER A 44 0.17 -9.01 -7.79
C SER A 44 -0.83 -8.17 -6.99
N THR A 45 -0.66 -8.11 -5.66
CA THR A 45 -1.49 -7.26 -4.81
C THR A 45 -1.24 -5.78 -5.07
N GLY A 46 0.03 -5.37 -5.22
CA GLY A 46 0.42 -4.00 -5.55
C GLY A 46 -0.22 -3.49 -6.84
N ALA A 47 -0.22 -4.32 -7.90
CA ALA A 47 -0.87 -4.00 -9.16
C ALA A 47 -2.39 -3.78 -9.00
N LYS A 48 -3.09 -4.67 -8.26
CA LYS A 48 -4.53 -4.52 -7.98
C LYS A 48 -4.81 -3.22 -7.22
N THR A 49 -4.06 -2.95 -6.15
CA THR A 49 -4.22 -1.73 -5.34
C THR A 49 -3.95 -0.47 -6.16
N TYR A 50 -2.98 -0.52 -7.07
CA TYR A 50 -2.69 0.60 -7.98
C TYR A 50 -3.86 0.88 -8.93
N GLU A 51 -4.46 -0.15 -9.53
CA GLU A 51 -5.62 -0.01 -10.42
C GLU A 51 -6.82 0.58 -9.66
N GLU A 52 -7.11 0.08 -8.45
CA GLU A 52 -8.17 0.63 -7.59
C GLU A 52 -7.90 2.08 -7.18
N LEU A 53 -6.64 2.44 -6.93
CA LEU A 53 -6.23 3.81 -6.64
C LEU A 53 -6.45 4.72 -7.85
N ARG A 54 -6.11 4.27 -9.06
CA ARG A 54 -6.36 5.03 -10.30
C ARG A 54 -7.85 5.15 -10.63
N ALA A 55 -8.64 4.10 -10.40
CA ALA A 55 -10.07 4.12 -10.71
C ALA A 55 -10.86 5.14 -9.89
N ARG A 56 -10.38 5.48 -8.68
CA ARG A 56 -11.06 6.40 -7.75
C ARG A 56 -10.49 7.82 -7.71
N ASN A 57 -9.47 8.13 -8.51
CA ASN A 57 -8.86 9.44 -8.56
C ASN A 57 -8.72 9.91 -10.01
N ASP A 58 -8.98 11.18 -10.26
CA ASP A 58 -8.70 11.79 -11.55
C ASP A 58 -7.19 11.87 -11.79
N THR A 59 -6.79 11.82 -13.06
CA THR A 59 -5.39 12.03 -13.45
C THR A 59 -5.14 13.51 -13.74
N CYS A 60 -3.94 13.99 -13.42
CA CYS A 60 -3.54 15.36 -13.73
C CYS A 60 -3.54 15.58 -15.25
N GLN A 61 -4.12 16.68 -15.70
CA GLN A 61 -4.25 17.00 -17.13
C GLN A 61 -3.10 17.88 -17.66
N ASP A 62 -2.17 18.30 -16.82
CA ASP A 62 -1.02 19.13 -17.23
C ASP A 62 0.06 18.24 -17.90
N PRO A 63 0.31 18.39 -19.21
CA PRO A 63 1.26 17.55 -19.92
C PRO A 63 2.71 17.79 -19.47
N ALA A 64 3.07 18.99 -19.01
CA ALA A 64 4.42 19.29 -18.55
C ALA A 64 4.70 18.64 -17.19
N VAL A 65 3.71 18.63 -16.29
CA VAL A 65 3.81 17.93 -15.00
C VAL A 65 3.92 16.42 -15.21
N ASN A 66 3.09 15.85 -16.09
CA ASN A 66 3.14 14.42 -16.41
C ASN A 66 4.48 14.04 -17.03
N GLU A 67 4.99 14.81 -18.01
CA GLU A 67 6.31 14.57 -18.62
C GLU A 67 7.43 14.58 -17.56
N LEU A 68 7.43 15.58 -16.68
CA LEU A 68 8.44 15.72 -15.64
C LEU A 68 8.44 14.50 -14.70
N VAL A 69 7.27 14.09 -14.21
CA VAL A 69 7.14 12.95 -13.30
C VAL A 69 7.55 11.64 -13.98
N THR A 70 7.07 11.39 -15.19
CA THR A 70 7.43 10.20 -15.97
C THR A 70 8.93 10.17 -16.27
N ARG A 71 9.54 11.30 -16.67
CA ARG A 71 10.97 11.38 -16.98
C ARG A 71 11.85 11.12 -15.77
N VAL A 72 11.55 11.76 -14.63
CA VAL A 72 12.28 11.53 -13.37
C VAL A 72 12.09 10.10 -12.89
N GLY A 73 10.84 9.62 -12.85
CA GLY A 73 10.49 8.27 -12.43
C GLY A 73 11.24 7.21 -13.22
N ASN A 74 11.25 7.30 -14.55
CA ASN A 74 11.95 6.35 -15.41
C ASN A 74 13.47 6.35 -15.20
N ARG A 75 14.09 7.50 -14.91
CA ARG A 75 15.52 7.55 -14.57
C ARG A 75 15.83 6.82 -13.26
N ILE A 76 15.01 7.03 -12.23
CA ILE A 76 15.18 6.31 -10.95
C ILE A 76 14.90 4.82 -11.12
N ALA A 77 13.86 4.44 -11.87
CA ALA A 77 13.52 3.04 -12.16
C ALA A 77 14.65 2.31 -12.91
N ALA A 78 15.29 2.97 -13.89
CA ALA A 78 16.46 2.42 -14.58
C ALA A 78 17.62 2.16 -13.62
N ALA A 79 17.83 3.04 -12.62
CA ALA A 79 18.85 2.87 -11.59
C ALA A 79 18.53 1.74 -10.59
N ALA A 80 17.26 1.36 -10.44
CA ALA A 80 16.81 0.32 -9.53
C ALA A 80 17.19 -1.10 -10.00
N ASP A 81 17.41 -1.28 -11.30
CA ASP A 81 17.84 -2.54 -11.93
C ASP A 81 16.91 -3.72 -11.61
N ARG A 82 15.59 -3.49 -11.75
CA ARG A 82 14.53 -4.49 -11.56
C ARG A 82 13.77 -4.74 -12.87
N PRO A 83 14.29 -5.60 -13.76
CA PRO A 83 13.61 -5.92 -15.03
C PRO A 83 12.32 -6.73 -14.83
N ASP A 84 12.14 -7.33 -13.66
CA ASP A 84 10.94 -8.05 -13.24
C ASP A 84 9.82 -7.12 -12.73
N TYR A 85 10.10 -5.82 -12.54
CA TYR A 85 9.11 -4.83 -12.14
C TYR A 85 8.50 -4.12 -13.38
N HIS A 86 7.21 -3.83 -13.29
CA HIS A 86 6.45 -3.09 -14.29
C HIS A 86 6.27 -1.64 -13.84
N TRP A 87 7.31 -0.84 -14.05
CA TRP A 87 7.32 0.57 -13.69
C TRP A 87 6.27 1.37 -14.48
N ASP A 88 5.41 2.06 -13.74
CA ASP A 88 4.42 3.01 -14.27
C ASP A 88 4.41 4.25 -13.36
N PHE A 89 4.15 5.42 -13.93
CA PHE A 89 4.22 6.70 -13.23
C PHE A 89 2.98 7.52 -13.51
N VAL A 90 2.15 7.72 -12.49
CA VAL A 90 0.92 8.52 -12.59
C VAL A 90 0.98 9.75 -11.69
N VAL A 91 0.42 10.85 -12.20
CA VAL A 91 0.10 12.02 -11.39
C VAL A 91 -1.39 12.05 -11.14
N LEU A 92 -1.79 11.95 -9.87
CA LEU A 92 -3.19 11.97 -9.46
C LEU A 92 -3.60 13.39 -9.06
N GLU A 93 -4.73 13.85 -9.58
CA GLU A 93 -5.24 15.20 -9.35
C GLU A 93 -5.91 15.31 -7.99
N ASN A 94 -5.17 15.83 -7.01
CA ASN A 94 -5.69 16.18 -5.70
C ASN A 94 -4.74 17.17 -5.01
N PRO A 95 -5.04 18.48 -5.03
CA PRO A 95 -4.16 19.50 -4.46
C PRO A 95 -4.09 19.50 -2.93
N GLN A 96 -5.00 18.78 -2.26
CA GLN A 96 -5.01 18.60 -0.81
C GLN A 96 -4.23 17.35 -0.36
N GLU A 97 -4.06 16.37 -1.25
CA GLU A 97 -3.30 15.16 -0.96
C GLU A 97 -1.82 15.37 -1.28
N THR A 98 -0.97 14.97 -0.35
CA THR A 98 0.46 15.32 -0.32
C THR A 98 1.35 14.10 -0.25
N ARG A 99 0.82 12.95 -0.66
CA ARG A 99 1.53 11.67 -0.74
C ARG A 99 2.16 11.47 -2.12
N ALA A 100 3.26 10.72 -2.11
CA ALA A 100 3.69 9.90 -3.23
C ALA A 100 3.52 8.43 -2.84
N PHE A 101 3.70 7.52 -3.78
CA PHE A 101 3.63 6.09 -3.54
C PHE A 101 4.46 5.31 -4.55
N CYS A 102 4.94 4.14 -4.15
CA CYS A 102 5.44 3.09 -5.02
C CYS A 102 4.95 1.75 -4.48
N PHE A 103 4.09 1.07 -5.23
CA PHE A 103 3.63 -0.27 -4.86
C PHE A 103 4.68 -1.33 -5.23
N PRO A 104 4.64 -2.51 -4.59
CA PRO A 104 5.45 -3.65 -5.03
C PRO A 104 5.18 -3.92 -6.52
N GLY A 105 6.23 -4.07 -7.31
CA GLY A 105 6.12 -4.20 -8.77
C GLY A 105 6.38 -2.90 -9.54
N GLY A 106 6.55 -1.76 -8.87
CA GLY A 106 7.06 -0.54 -9.46
C GLY A 106 6.01 0.48 -9.93
N GLN A 107 4.72 0.16 -9.84
CA GLN A 107 3.66 1.12 -10.11
C GLN A 107 3.70 2.23 -9.06
N SER A 108 3.99 3.43 -9.52
CA SER A 108 4.35 4.57 -8.69
C SER A 108 3.56 5.82 -9.09
N GLY A 109 3.53 6.79 -8.20
CA GLY A 109 2.88 8.05 -8.52
C GLY A 109 2.96 9.07 -7.41
N ILE A 110 2.38 10.23 -7.70
CA ILE A 110 2.38 11.38 -6.82
C ILE A 110 1.07 12.16 -6.97
N PHE A 111 0.54 12.67 -5.87
CA PHE A 111 -0.61 13.57 -5.90
C PHE A 111 -0.17 15.01 -6.18
N THR A 112 -0.98 15.79 -6.90
CA THR A 112 -0.63 17.18 -7.27
C THR A 112 -0.34 18.06 -6.05
N GLY A 113 -0.98 17.81 -4.90
CA GLY A 113 -0.68 18.52 -3.67
C GLY A 113 0.72 18.29 -3.10
N ALA A 114 1.41 17.21 -3.48
CA ALA A 114 2.79 16.94 -3.07
C ALA A 114 3.83 17.71 -3.91
N LEU A 115 3.52 18.04 -5.17
CA LEU A 115 4.46 18.63 -6.12
C LEU A 115 4.98 20.00 -5.66
N LYS A 116 4.18 20.79 -4.96
CA LYS A 116 4.62 22.10 -4.43
C LYS A 116 5.81 21.99 -3.46
N TYR A 117 6.02 20.84 -2.83
CA TYR A 117 7.12 20.61 -1.90
C TYR A 117 8.41 20.15 -2.58
N THR A 118 8.33 19.60 -3.80
CA THR A 118 9.51 19.14 -4.54
C THR A 118 10.34 20.32 -5.03
N ARG A 119 9.69 21.41 -5.45
CA ARG A 119 10.24 22.69 -5.98
C ARG A 119 11.10 22.58 -7.24
N ASP A 120 11.93 21.54 -7.35
CA ASP A 120 12.79 21.26 -8.48
C ASP A 120 12.82 19.76 -8.81
N GLU A 121 13.45 19.41 -9.93
CA GLU A 121 13.57 18.04 -10.42
C GLU A 121 14.30 17.13 -9.41
N ALA A 122 15.29 17.67 -8.70
CA ALA A 122 16.05 16.92 -7.70
C ALA A 122 15.20 16.58 -6.46
N GLY A 123 14.35 17.50 -6.00
CA GLY A 123 13.40 17.25 -4.93
C GLY A 123 12.33 16.23 -5.33
N LEU A 124 11.89 16.23 -6.59
CA LEU A 124 10.98 15.20 -7.09
C LEU A 124 11.68 13.83 -7.14
N ALA A 125 12.93 13.81 -7.62
CA ALA A 125 13.76 12.60 -7.61
C ALA A 125 13.94 12.06 -6.18
N THR A 126 14.13 12.92 -5.18
CA THR A 126 14.21 12.51 -3.77
C THR A 126 12.94 11.81 -3.30
N VAL A 127 11.76 12.37 -3.57
CA VAL A 127 10.48 11.77 -3.18
C VAL A 127 10.29 10.41 -3.86
N LEU A 128 10.42 10.35 -5.19
CA LEU A 128 10.20 9.11 -5.93
C LEU A 128 11.23 8.03 -5.58
N ALA A 129 12.51 8.38 -5.43
CA ALA A 129 13.54 7.43 -5.05
C ALA A 129 13.36 6.88 -3.64
N HIS A 130 12.85 7.69 -2.70
CA HIS A 130 12.51 7.22 -1.36
C HIS A 130 11.36 6.19 -1.40
N GLU A 131 10.28 6.49 -2.12
CA GLU A 131 9.15 5.55 -2.30
C GLU A 131 9.60 4.24 -2.96
N MET A 132 10.42 4.32 -4.01
CA MET A 132 11.00 3.13 -4.64
C MET A 132 11.93 2.38 -3.69
N GLY A 133 12.64 3.07 -2.81
CA GLY A 133 13.43 2.47 -1.74
C GLY A 133 12.59 1.55 -0.85
N HIS A 134 11.38 1.97 -0.47
CA HIS A 134 10.45 1.12 0.28
C HIS A 134 10.03 -0.13 -0.50
N ALA A 135 9.70 0.03 -1.78
CA ALA A 135 9.29 -1.09 -2.63
C ALA A 135 10.42 -2.10 -2.82
N LEU A 136 11.65 -1.63 -3.13
CA LEU A 136 12.82 -2.48 -3.32
C LEU A 136 13.24 -3.20 -2.04
N ALA A 137 13.16 -2.53 -0.89
CA ALA A 137 13.40 -3.15 0.41
C ALA A 137 12.25 -4.04 0.88
N ARG A 138 11.15 -4.12 0.13
CA ARG A 138 9.93 -4.88 0.47
C ARG A 138 9.37 -4.51 1.85
N HIS A 139 9.44 -3.24 2.23
CA HIS A 139 8.99 -2.76 3.54
C HIS A 139 7.49 -3.02 3.80
N THR A 140 6.65 -2.97 2.76
CA THR A 140 5.23 -3.34 2.84
C THR A 140 5.06 -4.82 3.21
N GLY A 141 5.82 -5.71 2.58
CA GLY A 141 5.81 -7.14 2.87
C GLY A 141 6.34 -7.46 4.28
N GLU A 142 7.41 -6.77 4.71
CA GLU A 142 7.93 -6.85 6.07
C GLU A 142 6.89 -6.40 7.10
N ARG A 143 6.22 -5.27 6.88
CA ARG A 143 5.19 -4.78 7.80
C ARG A 143 3.93 -5.68 7.82
N GLN A 144 3.51 -6.21 6.68
CA GLN A 144 2.44 -7.20 6.62
C GLN A 144 2.80 -8.44 7.44
N SER A 145 4.04 -8.91 7.31
CA SER A 145 4.55 -10.05 8.05
C SER A 145 4.58 -9.79 9.56
N GLN A 146 4.98 -8.58 9.99
CA GLN A 146 4.92 -8.16 11.38
C GLN A 146 3.47 -8.15 11.91
N ALA A 147 2.52 -7.64 11.12
CA ALA A 147 1.11 -7.64 11.48
C ALA A 147 0.54 -9.07 11.62
N THR A 148 0.85 -9.96 10.68
CA THR A 148 0.48 -11.39 10.75
C THR A 148 1.09 -12.08 11.96
N MET A 149 2.38 -11.85 12.26
CA MET A 149 3.03 -12.42 13.43
C MET A 149 2.42 -11.90 14.74
N ALA A 150 2.11 -10.60 14.82
CA ALA A 150 1.44 -10.02 15.98
C ALA A 150 0.05 -10.62 16.19
N HIS A 151 -0.71 -10.81 15.10
CA HIS A 151 -2.01 -11.48 15.11
C HIS A 151 -1.91 -12.92 15.62
N MET A 152 -1.01 -13.72 15.04
CA MET A 152 -0.79 -15.11 15.45
C MET A 152 -0.29 -15.22 16.90
N GLY A 153 0.61 -14.32 17.31
CA GLY A 153 1.10 -14.25 18.69
C GLY A 153 0.00 -13.91 19.70
N GLY A 154 -0.90 -12.97 19.35
CA GLY A 154 -2.07 -12.63 20.15
C GLY A 154 -3.02 -13.82 20.33
N LEU A 155 -3.30 -14.57 19.25
CA LEU A 155 -4.10 -15.80 19.33
C LEU A 155 -3.43 -16.86 20.22
N GLY A 156 -2.12 -17.08 20.06
CA GLY A 156 -1.35 -18.04 20.85
C GLY A 156 -1.35 -17.72 22.34
N LEU A 157 -1.16 -16.45 22.70
CA LEU A 157 -1.24 -15.99 24.09
C LEU A 157 -2.66 -16.19 24.65
N GLY A 158 -3.70 -15.77 23.92
CA GLY A 158 -5.09 -15.95 24.34
C GLY A 158 -5.46 -17.39 24.66
N MET A 159 -5.03 -18.35 23.82
CA MET A 159 -5.22 -19.78 24.09
C MET A 159 -4.46 -20.28 25.32
N ALA A 160 -3.26 -19.75 25.61
CA ALA A 160 -2.43 -20.19 26.73
C ALA A 160 -2.93 -19.67 28.09
N VAL A 161 -3.51 -18.47 28.15
CA VAL A 161 -4.06 -17.88 29.39
C VAL A 161 -5.55 -18.15 29.60
N GLY A 162 -6.20 -18.94 28.74
CA GLY A 162 -7.60 -19.36 28.90
C GLY A 162 -8.63 -18.20 28.83
N GLY A 163 -8.22 -17.04 28.32
CA GLY A 163 -9.03 -15.83 28.22
C GLY A 163 -9.06 -15.29 26.80
N VAL A 164 -10.11 -14.53 26.47
CA VAL A 164 -10.31 -13.84 25.17
C VAL A 164 -9.29 -12.70 25.03
N GLY A 165 -8.01 -13.04 24.93
CA GLY A 165 -6.87 -12.14 24.83
C GLY A 165 -6.37 -11.94 23.40
N GLY A 166 -7.22 -12.13 22.39
CA GLY A 166 -6.85 -12.08 20.96
C GLY A 166 -7.28 -10.81 20.22
N VAL A 167 -8.17 -9.99 20.79
CA VAL A 167 -8.87 -8.90 20.07
C VAL A 167 -7.91 -7.82 19.55
N ALA A 168 -6.87 -7.48 20.33
CA ALA A 168 -5.90 -6.45 19.93
C ALA A 168 -5.04 -6.88 18.71
N GLY A 169 -4.62 -8.15 18.67
CA GLY A 169 -3.88 -8.71 17.53
C GLY A 169 -4.75 -8.87 16.27
N GLN A 170 -6.04 -9.18 16.46
CA GLN A 170 -7.05 -9.24 15.39
C GLN A 170 -7.29 -7.89 14.75
N ALA A 171 -7.62 -6.87 15.54
CA ALA A 171 -7.90 -5.54 15.04
C ALA A 171 -6.72 -4.90 14.28
N ILE A 172 -5.48 -5.12 14.75
CA ILE A 172 -4.27 -4.60 14.11
C ILE A 172 -4.02 -5.29 12.76
N GLY A 173 -4.11 -6.63 12.72
CA GLY A 173 -3.85 -7.41 11.50
C GLY A 173 -4.88 -7.16 10.39
N GLU A 174 -6.16 -7.09 10.75
CA GLU A 174 -7.26 -6.83 9.81
C GLU A 174 -7.24 -5.38 9.32
N GLY A 175 -7.11 -4.39 10.22
CA GLY A 175 -7.08 -2.97 9.85
C GLY A 175 -5.89 -2.61 8.95
N TYR A 176 -4.73 -3.24 9.18
CA TYR A 176 -3.54 -3.04 8.35
C TYR A 176 -3.72 -3.62 6.93
N SER A 177 -4.26 -4.85 6.84
CA SER A 177 -4.49 -5.52 5.55
C SER A 177 -5.53 -4.76 4.70
N LEU A 178 -6.62 -4.31 5.32
CA LEU A 178 -7.65 -3.48 4.68
C LEU A 178 -7.09 -2.12 4.24
N GLY A 179 -6.20 -1.52 5.03
CA GLY A 179 -5.53 -0.27 4.69
C GLY A 179 -4.74 -0.39 3.38
N ILE A 180 -3.89 -1.42 3.25
CA ILE A 180 -3.13 -1.68 2.03
C ILE A 180 -4.07 -1.93 0.85
N GLU A 181 -5.08 -2.78 1.02
CA GLU A 181 -6.04 -3.08 -0.06
C GLU A 181 -6.70 -1.80 -0.58
N HIS A 182 -7.11 -0.90 0.32
CA HIS A 182 -7.69 0.38 -0.04
C HIS A 182 -6.67 1.48 -0.37
N GLY A 183 -5.40 1.14 -0.65
CA GLY A 183 -4.35 2.09 -1.05
C GLY A 183 -4.01 3.14 0.02
N ILE A 184 -4.25 2.82 1.29
CA ILE A 184 -3.67 3.50 2.44
C ILE A 184 -2.28 2.90 2.62
N LEU A 185 -1.26 3.73 2.37
CA LEU A 185 0.12 3.29 2.57
C LEU A 185 0.37 3.01 4.05
N PRO A 186 1.14 1.96 4.35
CA PRO A 186 1.47 1.64 5.72
C PRO A 186 2.39 2.70 6.33
N THR A 187 2.29 2.87 7.64
CA THR A 187 3.33 3.59 8.40
C THR A 187 4.54 2.68 8.49
N TYR A 188 5.75 3.14 8.14
CA TYR A 188 6.96 2.34 8.27
C TYR A 188 7.72 2.66 9.55
N SER A 189 8.58 1.73 9.97
CA SER A 189 9.37 1.90 11.20
C SER A 189 10.54 2.83 10.91
N TRP A 190 11.09 3.48 11.93
CA TRP A 190 12.24 4.37 11.74
C TRP A 190 13.42 3.70 11.03
N ALA A 191 13.66 2.41 11.27
CA ALA A 191 14.70 1.66 10.56
C ALA A 191 14.40 1.49 9.06
N GLN A 192 13.13 1.29 8.71
CA GLN A 192 12.68 1.18 7.32
C GLN A 192 12.73 2.54 6.61
N GLU A 193 12.40 3.62 7.31
CA GLU A 193 12.55 4.99 6.80
C GLU A 193 14.00 5.28 6.40
N LEU A 194 14.94 5.07 7.33
CA LEU A 194 16.36 5.29 7.06
C LEU A 194 16.92 4.38 5.96
N GLU A 195 16.45 3.15 5.89
CA GLU A 195 16.81 2.24 4.80
C GLU A 195 16.30 2.73 3.45
N ALA A 196 15.05 3.20 3.38
CA ALA A 196 14.49 3.78 2.17
C ALA A 196 15.25 5.05 1.74
N ASP A 197 15.70 5.87 2.69
CA ASP A 197 16.59 7.01 2.38
C ASP A 197 17.94 6.59 1.84
N LYS A 198 18.58 5.61 2.48
CA LYS A 198 19.87 5.09 2.02
C LYS A 198 19.77 4.55 0.59
N ILE A 199 18.74 3.75 0.32
CA ILE A 199 18.47 3.22 -1.03
C ILE A 199 18.17 4.37 -1.99
N GLY A 200 17.28 5.29 -1.61
CA GLY A 200 16.89 6.43 -2.43
C GLY A 200 18.07 7.30 -2.84
N LEU A 201 19.00 7.60 -1.93
CA LEU A 201 20.23 8.35 -2.25
C LEU A 201 21.11 7.61 -3.27
N ILE A 202 21.25 6.29 -3.14
CA ILE A 202 21.99 5.46 -4.11
C ILE A 202 21.30 5.49 -5.47
N LEU A 203 19.97 5.35 -5.52
CA LEU A 203 19.20 5.41 -6.76
C LEU A 203 19.30 6.78 -7.43
N MET A 204 19.18 7.86 -6.66
CA MET A 204 19.39 9.23 -7.16
C MET A 204 20.77 9.36 -7.80
N ALA A 205 21.82 8.92 -7.11
CA ALA A 205 23.19 8.99 -7.60
C ALA A 205 23.37 8.23 -8.92
N LYS A 206 22.92 6.97 -8.97
CA LYS A 206 22.94 6.13 -10.18
C LYS A 206 22.14 6.72 -11.35
N ALA A 207 21.01 7.37 -11.05
CA ALA A 207 20.16 8.04 -12.02
C ALA A 207 20.71 9.41 -12.47
N GLY A 208 21.84 9.83 -11.89
CA GLY A 208 22.56 11.05 -12.20
C GLY A 208 22.06 12.32 -11.52
N TYR A 209 21.20 12.18 -10.52
CA TYR A 209 20.86 13.25 -9.58
C TYR A 209 21.88 13.30 -8.45
N ASN A 210 22.39 14.50 -8.15
CA ASN A 210 23.33 14.66 -7.04
C ASN A 210 22.63 14.29 -5.72
N PRO A 211 23.06 13.23 -5.01
CA PRO A 211 22.38 12.76 -3.80
C PRO A 211 22.39 13.81 -2.68
N ALA A 212 23.35 14.75 -2.67
CA ALA A 212 23.37 15.85 -1.72
C ALA A 212 22.16 16.80 -1.86
N ARG A 213 21.50 16.85 -3.02
CA ARG A 213 20.29 17.66 -3.22
C ARG A 213 19.09 17.16 -2.43
N ALA A 214 19.07 15.88 -2.05
CA ALA A 214 18.06 15.37 -1.12
C ALA A 214 18.11 16.09 0.24
N MET A 215 19.30 16.48 0.69
CA MET A 215 19.46 17.22 1.95
C MET A 215 18.79 18.60 1.89
N ASP A 216 18.85 19.27 0.74
CA ASP A 216 18.18 20.56 0.53
C ASP A 216 16.66 20.40 0.60
N PHE A 217 16.13 19.33 0.00
CA PHE A 217 14.72 18.97 0.10
C PHE A 217 14.31 18.73 1.56
N TRP A 218 15.01 17.86 2.28
CA TRP A 218 14.63 17.50 3.65
C TRP A 218 14.83 18.63 4.66
N ARG A 219 15.91 19.39 4.53
CA ARG A 219 16.12 20.59 5.36
C ARG A 219 14.96 21.56 5.18
N ARG A 220 14.57 21.83 3.94
CA ARG A 220 13.41 22.68 3.64
C ARG A 220 12.16 22.14 4.33
N MET A 221 11.86 20.86 4.15
CA MET A 221 10.71 20.21 4.77
C MET A 221 10.70 20.32 6.31
N MET A 222 11.86 20.24 6.96
CA MET A 222 11.96 20.40 8.41
C MET A 222 11.86 21.85 8.89
N THR A 223 12.24 22.82 8.05
CA THR A 223 12.24 24.25 8.40
C THR A 223 10.97 24.99 8.00
N ASP A 224 10.17 24.45 7.09
CA ASP A 224 8.98 25.09 6.57
C ASP A 224 7.87 25.10 7.64
N GLU A 225 7.52 26.29 8.13
CA GLU A 225 6.51 26.47 9.18
C GLU A 225 5.12 25.97 8.77
N PHE A 226 4.77 26.04 7.47
CA PHE A 226 3.51 25.50 6.97
C PHE A 226 3.51 23.97 7.05
N VAL A 227 4.66 23.35 6.78
CA VAL A 227 4.87 21.91 6.96
C VAL A 227 4.86 21.51 8.43
N LYS A 228 5.38 22.34 9.36
CA LYS A 228 5.30 22.06 10.80
C LYS A 228 3.86 22.14 11.33
N LEU A 229 3.06 23.06 10.80
CA LEU A 229 1.66 23.28 11.21
C LEU A 229 0.69 22.29 10.55
N SER A 230 1.01 21.81 9.35
CA SER A 230 0.20 20.83 8.61
C SER A 230 1.12 19.90 7.81
N PRO A 231 1.77 18.93 8.49
CA PRO A 231 2.73 18.06 7.83
C PRO A 231 2.03 17.29 6.71
N PRO A 232 2.56 17.35 5.47
CA PRO A 232 2.06 16.53 4.38
C PRO A 232 2.03 15.07 4.82
N LYS A 233 1.07 14.30 4.31
CA LYS A 233 0.84 12.93 4.77
C LYS A 233 2.07 12.04 4.56
N PHE A 234 2.89 12.33 3.55
CA PHE A 234 4.25 11.78 3.43
C PHE A 234 5.08 12.09 4.70
N LEU A 235 5.31 13.35 5.08
CA LEU A 235 6.04 13.66 6.32
C LEU A 235 5.40 13.17 7.63
N SER A 236 4.07 13.07 7.67
CA SER A 236 3.36 12.53 8.84
C SER A 236 3.58 11.01 8.98
N ALA A 237 3.73 10.30 7.86
CA ALA A 237 4.10 8.88 7.82
C ALA A 237 5.61 8.66 8.01
N HIS A 238 6.44 9.65 7.63
CA HIS A 238 7.90 9.59 7.61
C HIS A 238 8.53 10.63 8.56
N ARG A 239 8.42 10.43 9.89
CA ARG A 239 8.96 11.36 10.91
C ARG A 239 10.46 11.63 10.69
N ARG A 240 10.85 12.91 10.62
CA ARG A 240 12.25 13.34 10.52
C ARG A 240 12.62 14.30 11.65
N ASP A 241 13.67 13.93 12.38
CA ASP A 241 14.31 14.73 13.43
C ASP A 241 15.79 14.96 13.07
N ASP A 242 16.55 15.65 13.92
CA ASP A 242 17.97 15.92 13.64
C ASP A 242 18.81 14.64 13.47
N ARG A 243 18.42 13.55 14.14
CA ARG A 243 19.08 12.24 14.00
C ARG A 243 18.85 11.66 12.60
N HIS A 244 17.67 11.88 12.05
CA HIS A 244 17.38 11.52 10.67
C HIS A 244 18.34 12.25 9.72
N MET A 245 18.46 13.58 9.85
CA MET A 245 19.35 14.36 8.97
C MET A 245 20.81 13.92 9.10
N GLN A 246 21.26 13.61 10.31
CA GLN A 246 22.61 13.08 10.51
C GLN A 246 22.79 11.73 9.80
N ALA A 247 21.84 10.81 9.91
CA ALA A 247 21.92 9.52 9.21
C ALA A 247 22.02 9.69 7.68
N MET A 248 21.26 10.63 7.11
CA MET A 248 21.36 10.93 5.68
C MET A 248 22.74 11.48 5.31
N VAL A 249 23.33 12.37 6.12
CA VAL A 249 24.71 12.83 5.93
C VAL A 249 25.69 11.66 5.94
N ASP A 250 25.50 10.70 6.85
CA ASP A 250 26.36 9.52 6.96
C ASP A 250 26.21 8.56 5.77
N PHE A 251 25.06 8.58 5.08
CA PHE A 251 24.82 7.77 3.87
C PHE A 251 25.40 8.40 2.60
N LEU A 252 25.56 9.73 2.56
CA LEU A 252 26.03 10.45 1.36
C LEU A 252 27.35 9.91 0.79
N PRO A 253 28.40 9.62 1.59
CA PRO A 253 29.66 9.11 1.04
C PRO A 253 29.49 7.83 0.23
N GLU A 254 28.57 6.94 0.62
CA GLU A 254 28.29 5.72 -0.13
C GLU A 254 27.55 6.03 -1.43
N ALA A 255 26.46 6.81 -1.36
CA ALA A 255 25.69 7.21 -2.54
C ALA A 255 26.58 7.94 -3.57
N GLN A 256 27.48 8.80 -3.10
CA GLN A 256 28.35 9.60 -3.94
C GLN A 256 29.29 8.76 -4.82
N LYS A 257 29.64 7.53 -4.41
CA LYS A 257 30.44 6.59 -5.22
C LYS A 257 29.74 6.19 -6.52
N HIS A 258 28.42 6.29 -6.56
CA HIS A 258 27.60 5.92 -7.72
C HIS A 258 27.21 7.13 -8.58
N TYR A 259 27.57 8.35 -8.17
CA TYR A 259 27.08 9.57 -8.82
C TYR A 259 27.79 9.85 -10.15
N VAL A 260 27.00 9.89 -11.22
CA VAL A 260 27.44 10.34 -12.56
C VAL A 260 26.46 11.41 -13.04
N PRO A 261 26.85 12.68 -13.25
CA PRO A 261 25.90 13.75 -13.56
C PRO A 261 25.04 13.47 -14.80
N VAL A 262 23.75 13.87 -14.77
CA VAL A 262 22.78 13.70 -15.88
C VAL A 262 23.32 14.10 -17.27
N ALA A 263 24.13 15.16 -17.37
CA ALA A 263 24.72 15.59 -18.65
C ALA A 263 25.62 14.53 -19.31
N GLN A 264 26.05 13.52 -18.54
CA GLN A 264 26.90 12.41 -18.94
C GLN A 264 26.16 11.06 -18.89
N THR A 265 24.91 11.03 -18.41
CA THR A 265 24.06 9.85 -18.37
C THR A 265 23.30 9.73 -19.70
N PRO A 266 23.32 8.58 -20.39
CA PRO A 266 22.46 8.36 -21.55
C PRO A 266 21.00 8.70 -21.21
N PRO A 267 20.22 9.27 -22.16
CA PRO A 267 18.81 9.50 -21.92
C PRO A 267 18.14 8.19 -21.50
N ALA A 268 17.24 8.27 -20.51
CA ALA A 268 16.48 7.10 -20.07
C ALA A 268 15.81 6.47 -21.30
N PRO A 269 15.75 5.12 -21.40
CA PRO A 269 14.98 4.48 -22.46
C PRO A 269 13.56 5.02 -22.43
N ALA A 270 12.97 5.19 -23.62
CA ALA A 270 11.58 5.65 -23.74
C ALA A 270 10.69 4.83 -22.82
N ALA A 271 9.78 5.51 -22.11
CA ALA A 271 8.82 4.85 -21.22
C ALA A 271 8.16 3.69 -21.97
N PRO A 272 7.98 2.50 -21.36
CA PRO A 272 7.10 1.50 -21.92
C PRO A 272 5.73 2.15 -22.18
N PRO A 273 5.01 1.78 -23.24
CA PRO A 273 3.70 2.34 -23.52
C PRO A 273 2.82 2.21 -22.26
N PRO A 274 1.98 3.21 -21.95
CA PRO A 274 1.10 3.14 -20.80
C PRO A 274 0.32 1.83 -20.86
N SER A 275 0.23 1.14 -19.72
CA SER A 275 -0.58 -0.08 -19.62
C SER A 275 -1.95 0.23 -20.22
N PRO A 276 -2.48 -0.64 -21.11
CA PRO A 276 -3.82 -0.47 -21.62
C PRO A 276 -4.78 -0.32 -20.43
N PRO A 277 -5.86 0.48 -20.55
CA PRO A 277 -6.85 0.58 -19.49
C PRO A 277 -7.26 -0.83 -19.10
N ALA A 278 -7.22 -1.12 -17.80
CA ALA A 278 -7.67 -2.41 -17.29
C ALA A 278 -9.03 -2.73 -17.91
N PRO A 279 -9.25 -3.95 -18.42
CA PRO A 279 -10.59 -4.33 -18.85
C PRO A 279 -11.53 -4.03 -17.69
N ALA A 280 -12.63 -3.32 -17.97
CA ALA A 280 -13.64 -3.03 -16.96
C ALA A 280 -13.91 -4.32 -16.19
N PRO A 281 -13.93 -4.29 -14.84
CA PRO A 281 -14.11 -5.50 -14.05
C PRO A 281 -15.33 -6.22 -14.61
N ALA A 282 -15.13 -7.45 -15.08
CA ALA A 282 -16.24 -8.31 -15.39
C ALA A 282 -17.10 -8.31 -14.11
N LEU A 283 -18.35 -7.85 -14.22
CA LEU A 283 -19.32 -7.88 -13.13
C LEU A 283 -19.57 -9.35 -12.76
N GLN A 284 -18.64 -9.96 -12.02
CA GLN A 284 -18.77 -11.32 -11.52
C GLN A 284 -19.66 -11.39 -10.29
N ASN A 285 -20.27 -10.26 -9.89
CA ASN A 285 -21.32 -10.16 -8.89
C ASN A 285 -22.36 -9.10 -9.29
N ALA A 286 -22.81 -9.08 -10.55
CA ALA A 286 -24.13 -8.51 -10.78
C ALA A 286 -25.12 -9.39 -10.00
N PRO A 287 -26.00 -8.83 -9.15
CA PRO A 287 -27.10 -9.61 -8.61
C PRO A 287 -27.83 -10.25 -9.79
N GLU A 288 -28.02 -11.56 -9.71
CA GLU A 288 -28.82 -12.30 -10.68
C GLU A 288 -30.13 -11.52 -10.88
N PRO A 289 -30.56 -11.24 -12.12
CA PRO A 289 -31.81 -10.52 -12.34
C PRO A 289 -32.90 -11.24 -11.56
N ALA A 290 -33.63 -10.47 -10.75
CA ALA A 290 -34.71 -11.02 -9.93
C ALA A 290 -35.55 -11.97 -10.78
N PRO A 291 -35.87 -13.18 -10.27
CA PRO A 291 -36.66 -14.14 -11.02
C PRO A 291 -37.92 -13.42 -11.51
N ALA A 292 -38.24 -13.60 -12.80
CA ALA A 292 -39.43 -13.03 -13.40
C ALA A 292 -40.63 -13.34 -12.48
N PRO A 293 -41.53 -12.37 -12.23
CA PRO A 293 -42.70 -12.61 -11.40
C PRO A 293 -43.41 -13.85 -11.93
N GLN A 294 -43.62 -14.84 -11.06
CA GLN A 294 -44.37 -16.01 -11.43
C GLN A 294 -45.74 -15.58 -11.97
N PRO A 295 -46.22 -16.16 -13.07
CA PRO A 295 -47.56 -15.87 -13.56
C PRO A 295 -48.54 -16.12 -12.41
N THR A 296 -49.34 -15.11 -12.10
CA THR A 296 -50.44 -15.23 -11.14
C THR A 296 -51.27 -16.47 -11.49
N PRO A 297 -51.61 -17.33 -10.52
CA PRO A 297 -52.52 -18.44 -10.78
C PRO A 297 -53.80 -17.91 -11.39
N GLU A 298 -54.18 -18.50 -12.53
CA GLU A 298 -55.45 -18.25 -13.20
C GLU A 298 -56.59 -18.51 -12.18
N PRO A 299 -57.57 -17.60 -12.06
CA PRO A 299 -58.67 -17.81 -11.12
C PRO A 299 -59.44 -19.07 -11.51
N ALA A 300 -59.61 -19.98 -10.55
CA ALA A 300 -60.43 -21.16 -10.72
C ALA A 300 -61.87 -20.75 -11.06
N PRO A 301 -62.56 -21.48 -11.95
CA PRO A 301 -63.92 -21.16 -12.33
C PRO A 301 -64.88 -21.24 -11.13
N ASP A 302 -65.72 -20.22 -10.99
CA ASP A 302 -66.78 -20.12 -9.98
C ASP A 302 -67.65 -21.39 -9.98
N ASN A 303 -67.63 -22.13 -8.87
CA ASN A 303 -68.61 -23.17 -8.59
C ASN A 303 -69.70 -22.60 -7.67
N PRO A 304 -70.94 -22.42 -8.14
CA PRO A 304 -71.98 -21.77 -7.37
C PRO A 304 -72.76 -22.82 -6.58
N GLU A 305 -72.34 -23.16 -5.36
CA GLU A 305 -73.23 -23.77 -4.34
C GLU A 305 -72.48 -24.08 -3.03
N SER A 306 -72.53 -23.15 -2.06
CA SER A 306 -72.78 -23.47 -0.63
C SER A 306 -72.60 -22.22 0.25
N LYS A 307 -73.71 -21.57 0.59
CA LYS A 307 -73.88 -20.82 1.85
C LYS A 307 -74.17 -21.82 2.99
N PRO A 308 -74.24 -21.40 4.27
CA PRO A 308 -73.52 -20.34 4.99
C PRO A 308 -72.95 -20.85 6.35
N LEU A 309 -72.28 -19.99 7.12
CA LEU A 309 -72.67 -19.69 8.52
C LEU A 309 -71.82 -18.54 9.09
N ASP A 310 -72.55 -17.57 9.62
CA ASP A 310 -72.15 -16.40 10.37
C ASP A 310 -71.61 -16.81 11.76
N ASN A 311 -70.49 -16.23 12.22
CA ASN A 311 -70.46 -15.72 13.59
C ASN A 311 -69.37 -14.67 13.81
N ARG A 312 -69.80 -13.56 14.40
CA ARG A 312 -69.05 -12.42 14.89
C ARG A 312 -68.09 -12.84 16.01
N SER A 313 -66.99 -12.10 16.20
CA SER A 313 -66.86 -11.19 17.36
C SER A 313 -65.41 -10.71 17.60
N HIS A 314 -65.34 -9.47 18.07
CA HIS A 314 -64.24 -8.78 18.76
C HIS A 314 -63.19 -8.01 17.93
N GLU A 315 -63.61 -6.80 17.56
CA GLU A 315 -62.77 -5.59 17.58
C GLU A 315 -62.04 -5.44 18.94
N ASN A 316 -60.77 -5.07 18.89
CA ASN A 316 -60.19 -4.17 19.88
C ASN A 316 -59.16 -3.24 19.22
N GLN A 317 -59.28 -1.95 19.56
CA GLN A 317 -58.71 -0.81 18.86
C GLN A 317 -57.40 -0.32 19.51
N GLY A 318 -56.38 -0.08 18.68
CA GLY A 318 -55.44 1.05 18.73
C GLY A 318 -54.31 1.07 19.79
N PRO A 319 -53.44 2.10 19.77
CA PRO A 319 -53.17 3.05 18.68
C PRO A 319 -51.70 3.13 18.23
N LYS A 320 -51.55 3.72 17.04
CA LYS A 320 -50.32 4.22 16.41
C LYS A 320 -49.62 5.28 17.27
N LEU A 321 -48.30 5.28 17.24
CA LEU A 321 -47.46 6.44 17.55
C LEU A 321 -46.63 6.78 16.31
N THR A 322 -46.79 8.02 15.86
CA THR A 322 -45.99 8.68 14.83
C THR A 322 -45.31 9.87 15.49
N LEU A 323 -43.98 9.89 15.47
CA LEU A 323 -43.07 10.99 15.09
C LEU A 323 -41.64 10.59 15.45
#